data_AF-A0A0D6KMR5-F1
#
_entry.id   AF-A0A0D6KMR5-F1
#
_cell.length_a   1.000
_cell.length_b   1.000
_cell.length_c   1.000
_cell.angle_alpha   90.00
_cell.angle_beta   90.00
_cell.angle_gamma   90.00
#
_symmetry.space_group_name_H-M   'P 1'
#
loop_
_entity.id
_entity.type
_entity.pdbx_description
1 polymer ?
#
loop_
_entity_poly.entity_id
_entity_poly.type
_entity_poly.pdbx_seq_one_letter_code
_entity_poly.pdbx_strand_id
1 'polypeptide(L)' 'MSARDLFHEAVKNALQKENWIVTDDPLEIEFEEVKLKIDLGAEQLIAAEREGEKIAVEIKSFASNSAVSDFHTALG' A
#
# COMPACT_ATOMS: atom_id res chain seq x y z
N MET A 1 1.05 8.61 -16.97
CA MET A 1 0.64 7.34 -16.35
C MET A 1 1.30 7.34 -14.99
N SER A 2 0.54 7.31 -13.88
CA SER A 2 1.17 7.30 -12.56
C SER A 2 2.06 6.06 -12.47
N ALA A 3 3.25 6.22 -11.90
CA ALA A 3 4.16 5.12 -11.72
C ALA A 3 3.53 4.20 -10.67
N ARG A 4 2.80 3.17 -11.12
CA ARG A 4 2.54 2.02 -10.25
C ARG A 4 3.90 1.60 -9.70
N ASP A 5 4.00 1.45 -8.38
CA ASP A 5 5.20 0.95 -7.71
C ASP A 5 5.69 -0.29 -8.47
N LEU A 6 6.99 -0.41 -8.70
CA LEU A 6 7.59 -1.48 -9.51
C LEU A 6 7.15 -2.88 -9.06
N PHE A 7 6.85 -3.01 -7.77
CA PHE A 7 6.46 -4.24 -7.13
C PHE A 7 4.95 -4.42 -6.94
N HIS A 8 4.10 -3.52 -7.44
CA HIS A 8 2.65 -3.58 -7.23
C HIS A 8 2.04 -4.92 -7.63
N GLU A 9 2.25 -5.31 -8.88
CA GLU A 9 1.77 -6.59 -9.40
C GLU A 9 2.42 -7.78 -8.69
N ALA A 10 3.69 -7.67 -8.27
CA ALA A 10 4.36 -8.74 -7.54
C ALA A 10 3.71 -8.98 -6.17
N VAL A 11 3.41 -7.92 -5.43
CA VAL A 11 2.74 -7.97 -4.13
C VAL A 11 1.30 -8.48 -4.28
N LYS A 12 0.55 -7.96 -5.24
CA LYS A 12 -0.81 -8.43 -5.55
C LYS A 12 -0.86 -9.93 -5.84
N ASN A 13 0.05 -10.40 -6.69
CA ASN A 13 0.17 -11.82 -7.01
C ASN A 13 0.57 -12.66 -5.80
N ALA A 14 1.43 -12.14 -4.91
CA ALA A 14 1.81 -12.84 -3.68
C ALA A 14 0.62 -12.98 -2.73
N LEU A 15 -0.16 -11.91 -2.54
CA LEU A 15 -1.40 -11.94 -1.75
C LEU A 15 -2.35 -13.03 -2.27
N GLN A 16 -2.63 -13.03 -3.57
CA GLN A 16 -3.52 -14.01 -4.18
C GLN A 16 -3.02 -15.46 -4.04
N LYS A 17 -1.70 -15.69 -4.15
CA LYS A 17 -1.10 -17.03 -3.94
C LYS A 17 -1.22 -17.51 -2.49
N GLU A 18 -1.24 -16.58 -1.55
CA GLU A 18 -1.44 -16.84 -0.11
C GLU A 18 -2.93 -16.85 0.29
N ASN A 19 -3.82 -17.01 -0.69
CA ASN A 19 -5.27 -17.05 -0.55
C ASN A 19 -5.90 -15.78 0.04
N TRP A 20 -5.23 -14.64 -0.09
CA TRP A 20 -5.88 -13.35 0.16
C TRP A 20 -6.73 -12.94 -1.04
N ILE A 21 -7.93 -12.48 -0.75
CA ILE A 21 -8.86 -11.90 -1.72
C ILE A 21 -8.60 -10.40 -1.73
N VAL A 22 -8.07 -9.88 -2.84
CA VAL A 22 -7.95 -8.44 -3.04
C VAL A 22 -9.34 -7.85 -3.24
N THR A 23 -9.77 -6.98 -2.32
CA THR A 23 -11.11 -6.37 -2.36
C THR A 23 -11.09 -5.03 -3.09
N ASP A 24 -10.02 -4.25 -2.92
CA ASP A 24 -9.86 -2.90 -3.49
C ASP A 24 -8.40 -2.65 -3.90
N ASP A 25 -8.20 -2.08 -5.08
CA ASP A 25 -6.88 -1.78 -5.66
C ASP A 25 -7.02 -0.64 -6.71
N PRO A 26 -6.91 0.65 -6.31
CA PRO A 26 -6.52 1.11 -4.98
C PRO A 26 -7.68 1.07 -3.96
N LEU A 27 -7.34 0.94 -2.69
CA LEU A 27 -8.22 1.27 -1.56
C LEU A 27 -8.24 2.79 -1.36
N GLU A 28 -9.39 3.42 -1.62
CA GLU A 28 -9.61 4.84 -1.35
C GLU A 28 -10.20 5.01 0.06
N ILE A 29 -9.61 5.91 0.85
CA ILE A 29 -10.07 6.19 2.22
C ILE A 29 -10.33 7.69 2.35
N GLU A 30 -11.60 8.07 2.52
CA GLU A 30 -12.02 9.44 2.77
C GLU A 30 -12.18 9.68 4.28
N PHE A 31 -11.53 10.71 4.81
CA PHE A 31 -11.71 11.17 6.19
C PHE A 31 -12.21 12.62 6.21
N GLU A 32 -13.44 12.85 6.67
CA GLU A 32 -14.11 14.17 6.59
C GLU A 32 -13.53 15.24 7.53
N GLU A 33 -12.95 14.91 8.69
CA GLU A 33 -12.52 15.93 9.67
C GLU A 33 -11.19 15.67 10.40
N VAL A 34 -10.55 14.53 10.18
CA VAL A 34 -9.21 14.29 10.72
C VAL A 34 -8.31 14.10 9.52
N LYS A 35 -7.45 15.11 9.26
CA LYS A 35 -6.16 14.85 8.60
C LYS A 35 -5.47 13.84 9.51
N LEU A 36 -5.72 12.56 9.30
CA LEU A 36 -4.96 11.52 9.97
C LEU A 36 -3.53 11.80 9.57
N LYS A 37 -2.75 12.26 10.55
CA LYS A 37 -1.30 12.23 10.54
C LYS A 37 -0.83 10.79 10.74
N ILE A 38 -1.46 9.86 10.02
CA ILE A 38 -0.72 8.74 9.47
C ILE A 38 -0.30 9.36 8.15
N ASP A 39 0.97 9.71 7.96
CA ASP A 39 1.47 10.09 6.65
C ASP A 39 1.44 8.78 5.84
N LEU A 40 0.23 8.30 5.53
CA LEU A 40 -0.03 7.43 4.41
C LEU A 40 0.37 8.27 3.19
N GLY A 41 1.67 8.45 2.99
CA GLY A 41 2.26 8.81 1.71
C GLY A 41 2.08 7.69 0.69
N ALA A 42 1.13 6.79 0.94
CA ALA A 42 0.62 5.77 0.06
C ALA A 42 -0.30 6.44 -0.95
N GLU A 43 0.23 6.72 -2.14
CA GLU A 43 -0.62 7.14 -3.26
C GLU A 43 -1.60 6.02 -3.69
N GLN A 44 -1.27 4.74 -3.43
CA GLN A 44 -2.04 3.56 -3.85
C GLN A 44 -1.93 2.43 -2.82
N LEU A 45 -2.97 2.20 -2.01
CA LEU A 45 -3.09 1.06 -1.09
C LEU A 45 -3.81 -0.12 -1.75
N ILE A 46 -3.51 -1.35 -1.36
CA ILE A 46 -4.32 -2.54 -1.69
C ILE A 46 -5.10 -2.98 -0.45
N ALA A 47 -6.41 -3.17 -0.57
CA ALA A 47 -7.19 -3.87 0.46
C ALA A 47 -7.26 -5.36 0.13
N ALA A 48 -7.07 -6.20 1.15
CA ALA A 48 -7.23 -7.63 1.01
C ALA A 48 -7.87 -8.28 2.24
N GLU A 49 -8.57 -9.39 2.02
CA GLU A 49 -9.25 -10.16 3.07
C GLU A 49 -8.90 -11.65 2.98
N ARG A 50 -8.74 -12.30 4.13
CA ARG A 50 -8.60 -13.76 4.24
C ARG A 50 -9.19 -14.25 5.56
N GLU A 51 -10.12 -15.20 5.50
CA GLU A 51 -10.74 -15.81 6.69
C GLU A 51 -11.33 -14.79 7.69
N GLY A 52 -11.87 -13.67 7.18
CA GLY A 52 -12.42 -12.57 7.99
C GLY A 52 -11.38 -11.59 8.53
N GLU A 53 -10.09 -11.84 8.32
CA GLU A 53 -9.00 -10.90 8.57
C GLU A 53 -8.90 -9.92 7.39
N LYS A 54 -8.83 -8.62 7.68
CA LYS A 54 -8.74 -7.55 6.68
C LYS A 54 -7.45 -6.78 6.86
N ILE A 55 -6.76 -6.51 5.75
CA ILE A 55 -5.51 -5.74 5.72
C ILE A 55 -5.59 -4.64 4.67
N ALA A 56 -4.88 -3.54 4.93
CA ALA A 56 -4.50 -2.55 3.93
C ALA A 56 -2.99 -2.65 3.74
N VAL A 57 -2.53 -2.72 2.49
CA VAL A 57 -1.13 -2.95 2.13
C VAL A 57 -0.60 -1.73 1.39
N GLU A 58 0.39 -1.08 1.98
CA GLU A 58 1.21 -0.07 1.32
C GLU A 58 2.43 -0.72 0.68
N ILE A 59 2.68 -0.42 -0.60
CA ILE A 59 3.81 -0.94 -1.36
C ILE A 59 4.86 0.16 -1.46
N LYS A 60 6.13 -0.15 -1.18
CA LYS A 60 7.26 0.76 -1.32
C LYS A 60 8.40 0.06 -2.03
N SER A 61 8.84 0.60 -3.17
CA SER A 61 9.93 0.01 -3.95
C SER A 61 11.34 0.32 -3.43
N PHE A 62 11.51 1.31 -2.55
CA PHE A 62 12.83 1.78 -2.07
C PHE A 62 13.84 2.00 -3.22
N ALA A 63 13.35 2.55 -4.34
CA ALA A 63 14.10 2.63 -5.58
C ALA A 63 15.01 3.88 -5.70
N SER A 64 15.04 4.74 -4.68
CA SER A 64 15.88 5.93 -4.70
C SER A 64 17.34 5.63 -4.36
N ASN A 65 18.23 6.60 -4.60
CA ASN A 65 19.65 6.47 -4.25
C ASN A 65 19.90 6.42 -2.72
N SER A 66 18.89 6.61 -1.87
CA SER A 66 19.02 6.54 -0.42
C SER A 66 17.82 5.84 0.22
N ALA A 67 18.02 4.57 0.59
CA ALA A 67 17.04 3.80 1.34
C ALA A 67 16.66 4.45 2.69
N VAL A 68 17.57 5.23 3.30
CA VAL A 68 17.29 5.98 4.53
C VAL A 68 16.28 7.10 4.27
N SER A 69 16.40 7.80 3.14
CA SER A 69 15.42 8.82 2.75
C SER A 69 14.06 8.20 2.48
N ASP A 70 14.02 7.09 1.72
CA ASP A 70 12.78 6.36 1.41
C ASP A 70 12.11 5.83 2.69
N PHE A 71 12.90 5.38 3.67
CA PHE A 71 12.41 4.93 4.97
C PHE A 71 11.76 6.05 5.76
N HIS A 72 12.35 7.25 5.80
CA HIS A 72 11.73 8.40 6.47
C HIS A 72 10.40 8.79 5.84
N THR A 73 10.25 8.65 4.51
CA THR A 73 8.98 8.87 3.81
C THR A 73 7.96 7.74 4.07
N ALA A 74 8.41 6.50 4.25
CA ALA A 74 7.52 5.37 4.54
C ALA A 74 7.05 5.31 6.01
N LEU A 75 7.77 5.94 6.94
CA LEU A 75 7.44 5.93 8.36
C LEU A 75 6.54 7.10 8.79
N GLY A 76 6.39 8.12 7.94
CA GLY A 76 5.73 9.39 8.28
C GLY A 76 4.32 9.23 8.83
#